data_AF-A0A7V4BU14-F1
#
_entry.id   AF-A0A7V4BU14-F1
#
_cell.length_a   1.000
_cell.length_b   1.000
_cell.length_c   1.000
_cell.angle_alpha   90.00
_cell.angle_beta   90.00
_cell.angle_gamma   90.00
#
_symmetry.space_group_name_H-M   'P 1'
#
loop_
_entity.id
_entity.type
_entity.pdbx_description
1 polymer ?
#
loop_
_entity_poly.entity_id
_entity_poly.type
_entity_poly.pdbx_seq_one_letter_code
_entity_poly.pdbx_strand_id
1 'polypeptide(L)'
;EIERRIPGFPIVLHGASSVPVDLVRAINSYGGKLKDAVGVPEDQLRRAAASAVCKVNIDSDGRLAMTAAIRKVLAENPAEFDPRKYLGPARDALKELYKHKIINVLGSANKA
;
A
#
# COMPACT_ATOMS: atom_id res chain seq x y z
N GLU A 1 -15.55 12.29 -17.43
CA GLU A 1 -15.45 12.46 -18.90
C GLU A 1 -15.22 11.14 -19.64
N ILE A 2 -14.15 10.39 -19.37
CA ILE A 2 -13.89 9.11 -20.07
C ILE A 2 -15.06 8.12 -19.94
N GLU A 3 -15.56 7.89 -18.72
CA GLU A 3 -16.75 7.06 -18.46
C GLU A 3 -17.99 7.48 -19.29
N ARG A 4 -18.17 8.79 -19.51
CA ARG A 4 -19.27 9.33 -20.34
C ARG A 4 -19.07 9.00 -21.82
N ARG A 5 -17.82 9.04 -22.29
CA ARG A 5 -17.45 8.78 -23.70
C ARG A 5 -17.44 7.30 -24.06
N ILE A 6 -17.15 6.43 -23.09
CA ILE A 6 -17.14 4.96 -23.25
C ILE A 6 -17.89 4.27 -22.09
N PRO A 7 -19.23 4.38 -22.03
CA PRO A 7 -20.01 3.83 -20.92
C PRO A 7 -19.81 2.33 -20.76
N GLY A 8 -19.60 1.89 -19.52
CA GLY A 8 -19.43 0.48 -19.17
C GLY A 8 -18.07 -0.14 -19.54
N PHE A 9 -17.15 0.62 -20.14
CA PHE A 9 -15.81 0.11 -20.43
C PHE A 9 -14.97 0.02 -19.14
N PRO A 10 -14.37 -1.13 -18.81
CA PRO A 10 -13.55 -1.29 -17.61
C PRO A 10 -12.27 -0.46 -17.67
N ILE A 11 -12.02 0.42 -16.69
CA ILE A 11 -10.83 1.27 -16.63
C ILE A 11 -9.83 0.76 -15.59
N VAL A 12 -8.54 0.84 -15.92
CA VAL A 12 -7.42 0.49 -15.03
C VAL A 12 -6.67 1.75 -14.62
N LEU A 13 -6.45 1.93 -13.32
CA LEU A 13 -5.61 2.98 -12.77
C LEU A 13 -4.21 2.45 -12.44
N HIS A 14 -3.20 2.98 -13.12
CA HIS A 14 -1.78 2.69 -12.89
C HIS A 14 -1.17 3.69 -11.90
N GLY A 15 -0.06 3.32 -11.25
CA GLY A 15 0.69 4.23 -10.38
C GLY A 15 -0.11 4.76 -9.18
N ALA A 16 -0.99 3.93 -8.63
CA ALA A 16 -2.04 4.36 -7.70
C ALA A 16 -1.69 4.11 -6.22
N SER A 17 -0.41 3.96 -5.89
CA SER A 17 0.04 3.82 -4.51
C SER A 17 -0.15 5.13 -3.75
N SER A 18 -0.62 5.05 -2.50
CA SER A 18 -0.89 6.22 -1.68
C SER A 18 0.32 6.71 -0.87
N VAL A 19 1.37 5.89 -0.78
CA VAL A 19 2.62 6.19 -0.07
C VAL A 19 2.35 6.65 1.37
N PRO A 20 1.91 5.73 2.26
CA PRO A 20 1.53 6.11 3.62
C PRO A 20 2.68 6.77 4.39
N VAL A 21 2.45 7.99 4.87
CA VAL A 21 3.47 8.82 5.55
C VAL A 21 4.04 8.12 6.79
N ASP A 22 3.23 7.37 7.51
CA ASP A 22 3.69 6.64 8.71
C ASP A 22 4.68 5.54 8.37
N LEU A 23 4.52 4.87 7.21
CA LEU A 23 5.47 3.86 6.74
C LEU A 23 6.79 4.51 6.30
N VAL A 24 6.72 5.65 5.61
CA VAL A 24 7.90 6.44 5.24
C VAL A 24 8.65 6.89 6.49
N ARG A 25 7.95 7.39 7.50
CA ARG A 25 8.51 7.79 8.79
C ARG A 25 9.15 6.60 9.50
N ALA A 26 8.46 5.47 9.58
CA ALA A 26 8.98 4.26 10.19
C ALA A 26 10.29 3.81 9.51
N ILE A 27 10.33 3.77 8.18
CA ILE A 27 11.55 3.45 7.43
C ILE A 27 12.69 4.40 7.80
N ASN A 28 12.42 5.71 7.84
CA ASN A 28 13.43 6.72 8.16
C ASN A 28 13.92 6.63 9.61
N SER A 29 13.05 6.28 10.57
CA SER A 29 13.44 6.04 11.97
C SER A 29 14.38 4.85 12.14
N TYR A 30 14.33 3.85 11.25
CA TYR A 30 15.17 2.66 11.27
C TYR A 30 16.23 2.66 10.14
N GLY A 31 16.90 3.81 9.98
CA GLY A 31 18.07 3.97 9.11
C GLY A 31 17.78 4.06 7.61
N GLY A 32 16.51 4.20 7.21
CA GLY A 32 16.12 4.56 5.85
C GLY A 32 16.33 6.05 5.56
N LYS A 33 16.34 6.40 4.27
CA LYS A 33 16.50 7.79 3.79
C LYS A 33 15.57 8.08 2.61
N LEU A 34 14.28 7.89 2.82
CA LEU A 34 13.26 8.23 1.85
C LEU A 34 12.98 9.74 1.92
N LYS A 35 13.29 10.45 0.82
CA LYS A 35 12.96 11.85 0.59
C LYS A 35 11.81 11.94 -0.42
N ASP A 36 10.99 12.98 -0.31
CA ASP A 36 9.97 13.35 -1.31
C ASP A 36 8.98 12.23 -1.69
N ALA A 37 8.68 11.35 -0.73
CA ALA A 37 7.75 10.25 -0.93
C ALA A 37 6.30 10.77 -0.85
N VAL A 38 5.69 11.03 -2.01
CA VAL A 38 4.30 11.47 -2.15
C VAL A 38 3.52 10.46 -2.98
N GLY A 39 2.31 10.14 -2.56
CA GLY A 39 1.43 9.20 -3.28
C GLY A 39 0.06 9.81 -3.58
N VAL A 40 -0.81 8.99 -4.16
CA VAL A 40 -2.17 9.39 -4.50
C VAL A 40 -3.05 9.38 -3.25
N PRO A 41 -3.77 10.48 -2.91
CA PRO A 41 -4.65 10.51 -1.76
C PRO A 41 -5.73 9.41 -1.82
N GLU A 42 -5.93 8.70 -0.71
CA GLU A 42 -6.86 7.55 -0.67
C GLU A 42 -8.32 7.94 -0.93
N ASP A 43 -8.73 9.16 -0.60
CA ASP A 43 -10.05 9.71 -0.93
C ASP A 43 -10.26 9.84 -2.44
N GLN A 44 -9.21 10.18 -3.19
CA GLN A 44 -9.26 10.20 -4.66
C GLN A 44 -9.36 8.80 -5.23
N LEU A 45 -8.61 7.84 -4.68
CA LEU A 45 -8.69 6.43 -5.07
C LEU A 45 -10.09 5.85 -4.77
N ARG A 46 -10.68 6.20 -3.63
CA ARG A 46 -12.06 5.81 -3.28
C ARG A 46 -13.07 6.35 -4.28
N ARG A 47 -12.97 7.63 -4.65
CA ARG A 47 -13.83 8.22 -5.67
C ARG A 47 -13.63 7.57 -7.04
N ALA A 48 -12.39 7.28 -7.42
CA ALA A 48 -12.08 6.59 -8.67
C ALA A 48 -12.69 5.17 -8.69
N ALA A 49 -12.54 4.40 -7.62
CA ALA A 49 -13.09 3.04 -7.51
C ALA A 49 -14.63 2.99 -7.50
N ALA A 50 -15.31 4.11 -7.23
CA ALA A 50 -16.76 4.23 -7.35
C ALA A 50 -17.23 4.61 -8.78
N SER A 51 -16.31 4.82 -9.72
CA SER A 51 -16.58 5.11 -11.14
C SER A 51 -16.30 3.86 -12.01
N ALA A 52 -16.18 4.04 -13.33
CA ALA A 52 -15.78 2.98 -14.28
C ALA A 52 -14.39 2.33 -14.02
N VAL A 53 -13.61 2.78 -13.03
CA VAL A 53 -12.34 2.15 -12.65
C VAL A 53 -12.61 0.84 -11.90
N CYS A 54 -12.25 -0.28 -12.51
CA CYS A 54 -12.44 -1.62 -11.93
C CYS A 54 -11.14 -2.27 -11.43
N LYS A 55 -9.97 -1.70 -11.75
CA LYS A 55 -8.66 -2.21 -11.36
C LYS A 55 -7.73 -1.08 -10.96
N VAL A 56 -7.12 -1.20 -9.79
CA VAL A 56 -6.18 -0.20 -9.25
C VAL A 56 -4.85 -0.89 -8.95
N ASN A 57 -3.76 -0.43 -9.57
CA ASN A 57 -2.44 -1.01 -9.38
C ASN A 57 -1.73 -0.33 -8.19
N ILE A 58 -1.50 -1.11 -7.13
CA ILE A 58 -0.81 -0.68 -5.91
C ILE A 58 0.40 -1.60 -5.70
N ASP A 59 1.60 -1.02 -5.61
CA ASP A 59 2.84 -1.78 -5.42
C ASP A 59 3.74 -1.10 -4.38
N SER A 60 4.05 0.19 -4.57
CA SER A 60 4.94 0.93 -3.66
C SER A 60 4.48 0.89 -2.20
N ASP A 61 3.18 0.94 -1.92
CA ASP A 61 2.65 0.82 -0.55
C ASP A 61 3.06 -0.50 0.11
N GLY A 62 2.98 -1.61 -0.64
CA GLY A 62 3.39 -2.94 -0.16
C GLY A 62 4.90 -3.00 0.10
N ARG A 63 5.71 -2.46 -0.82
CA ARG A 63 7.16 -2.36 -0.65
C ARG A 63 7.52 -1.55 0.60
N LEU A 64 6.82 -0.44 0.85
CA LEU A 64 7.01 0.38 2.05
C LEU A 64 6.64 -0.38 3.32
N ALA A 65 5.49 -1.05 3.35
CA ALA A 65 5.04 -1.80 4.53
C ALA A 65 6.02 -2.92 4.90
N MET A 66 6.43 -3.70 3.91
CA MET A 66 7.41 -4.76 4.08
C MET A 66 8.76 -4.21 4.57
N THR A 67 9.26 -3.15 3.92
CA THR A 67 10.56 -2.54 4.27
C THR A 67 10.55 -1.95 5.67
N ALA A 68 9.48 -1.27 6.07
CA ALA A 68 9.33 -0.71 7.42
C ALA A 68 9.39 -1.79 8.49
N ALA A 69 8.63 -2.87 8.30
CA ALA A 69 8.58 -3.99 9.25
C ALA A 69 9.93 -4.71 9.38
N ILE A 70 10.60 -5.00 8.26
CA ILE A 70 11.92 -5.65 8.28
C ILE A 70 12.95 -4.77 8.98
N ARG A 71 13.02 -3.48 8.62
CA ARG A 71 13.98 -2.54 9.23
C ARG A 71 13.78 -2.42 10.73
N LYS A 72 12.53 -2.36 11.19
CA LYS A 72 12.20 -2.34 12.61
C LYS A 72 12.76 -3.57 13.34
N VAL A 73 12.46 -4.78 12.85
CA VAL A 73 12.90 -6.02 13.50
C VAL A 73 14.42 -6.10 13.58
N LEU A 74 15.12 -5.79 12.49
CA LEU A 74 16.58 -5.87 12.45
C LEU A 74 17.26 -4.78 13.30
N ALA A 75 16.62 -3.61 13.46
CA ALA A 75 17.14 -2.56 14.33
C ALA A 75 16.91 -2.85 15.82
N GLU A 76 15.75 -3.41 16.17
CA GLU A 76 15.40 -3.72 17.56
C GLU A 76 16.03 -5.05 18.05
N ASN A 77 16.28 -5.99 17.14
CA ASN A 77 16.87 -7.30 17.44
C ASN A 77 18.10 -7.57 16.55
N PRO A 78 19.26 -6.93 16.80
CA PRO A 78 20.42 -7.01 15.91
C PRO A 78 21.06 -8.40 15.81
N ALA A 79 20.80 -9.30 16.76
CA ALA A 79 21.25 -10.69 16.70
C ALA A 79 20.32 -11.60 15.88
N GLU A 80 19.15 -11.10 15.47
CA GLU A 80 18.18 -11.89 14.71
C GLU A 80 18.66 -12.10 13.27
N PHE A 81 18.73 -13.36 12.86
CA PHE A 81 19.19 -13.77 11.54
C PHE A 81 18.19 -14.70 10.84
N ASP A 82 17.24 -15.28 11.57
CA ASP A 82 16.24 -16.18 11.02
C ASP A 82 15.26 -15.39 10.14
N PRO A 83 15.20 -15.65 8.82
CA PRO A 83 14.31 -14.93 7.92
C PRO A 83 12.85 -14.97 8.33
N ARG A 84 12.42 -16.04 8.99
CA ARG A 84 11.03 -16.16 9.45
C ARG A 84 10.67 -15.10 10.48
N LYS A 85 11.65 -14.64 11.26
CA LYS A 85 11.46 -13.70 12.36
C LYS A 85 11.32 -12.24 11.90
N TYR A 86 11.91 -11.87 10.76
CA TYR A 86 11.68 -10.55 10.17
C TYR A 86 10.71 -10.55 8.98
N LEU A 87 10.60 -11.65 8.22
CA LEU A 87 9.62 -11.78 7.13
C LEU A 87 8.21 -12.12 7.63
N GLY A 88 8.07 -12.79 8.78
CA GLY A 88 6.77 -13.04 9.42
C GLY A 88 6.03 -11.73 9.71
N PRO A 89 6.62 -10.81 10.51
CA PRO A 89 6.05 -9.48 10.75
C PRO A 89 5.83 -8.67 9.47
N ALA A 90 6.72 -8.79 8.49
CA ALA A 90 6.57 -8.08 7.21
C ALA A 90 5.36 -8.55 6.40
N ARG A 91 5.12 -9.87 6.36
CA ARG A 91 3.92 -10.45 5.77
C ARG A 91 2.66 -10.00 6.51
N ASP A 92 2.70 -9.95 7.83
CA ASP A 92 1.54 -9.53 8.63
C ASP A 92 1.22 -8.04 8.39
N ALA A 93 2.25 -7.18 8.30
CA ALA A 93 2.09 -5.77 7.90
C ALA A 93 1.48 -5.62 6.50
N LEU A 94 1.90 -6.44 5.53
CA LEU A 94 1.30 -6.46 4.18
C LEU A 94 -0.18 -6.86 4.23
N LYS A 95 -0.54 -7.87 5.03
CA LYS A 95 -1.94 -8.30 5.17
C LYS A 95 -2.80 -7.18 5.73
N GLU A 96 -2.35 -6.47 6.76
CA GLU A 96 -3.09 -5.35 7.33
C GLU A 96 -3.22 -4.18 6.33
N LEU A 97 -2.15 -3.87 5.60
CA LEU A 97 -2.20 -2.88 4.52
C LEU A 97 -3.28 -3.25 3.49
N TYR A 98 -3.28 -4.48 2.97
CA TYR A 98 -4.24 -4.88 1.95
C TYR A 98 -5.66 -4.94 2.47
N LYS A 99 -5.90 -5.38 3.71
CA LYS A 99 -7.22 -5.30 4.34
C LYS A 99 -7.72 -3.86 4.39
N HIS A 100 -6.89 -2.92 4.85
CA HIS A 100 -7.22 -1.49 4.85
C HIS A 100 -7.57 -1.00 3.45
N LYS A 101 -6.74 -1.30 2.45
CA LYS A 101 -6.99 -0.91 1.05
C LYS A 101 -8.31 -1.47 0.53
N ILE A 102 -8.59 -2.75 0.75
CA ILE A 102 -9.81 -3.42 0.27
C ILE A 102 -11.06 -2.81 0.90
N ILE A 103 -11.05 -2.58 2.21
CA ILE A 103 -12.22 -2.11 2.97
C ILE A 103 -12.40 -0.59 2.79
N ASN A 104 -11.36 0.18 3.09
CA ASN A 104 -11.44 1.62 3.29
C ASN A 104 -11.15 2.44 2.02
N VAL A 105 -10.49 1.86 1.02
CA VAL A 105 -10.08 2.57 -0.20
C VAL A 105 -10.83 2.04 -1.43
N LEU A 106 -10.65 0.75 -1.76
CA LEU A 106 -11.14 0.15 -3.01
C LEU A 106 -12.61 -0.26 -2.95
N GLY A 107 -13.14 -0.62 -1.77
CA GLY A 107 -14.57 -0.95 -1.60
C GLY A 107 -14.97 -2.27 -2.24
N SER A 108 -14.01 -3.19 -2.35
CA SER A 108 -14.21 -4.54 -2.90
C SER A 108 -14.42 -5.61 -1.81
N ALA A 109 -14.45 -5.23 -0.53
CA ALA A 109 -14.74 -6.15 0.57
C ALA A 109 -16.09 -6.86 0.38
N ASN A 110 -16.13 -8.17 0.64
CA ASN A 110 -17.34 -9.02 0.57
C ASN A 110 -18.02 -9.11 -0.82
N LYS A 111 -17.25 -8.98 -1.91
CA LYS A 111 -17.74 -9.09 -3.30
C LYS A 111 -17.11 -10.26 -4.07
N ALA A 112 -16.75 -11.32 -3.35
CA ALA A 112 -16.12 -12.52 -3.91
C ALA A 112 -17.16 -13.49 -4.50
#